data_AF-A0A520X445-F1
#
_entry.id   AF-A0A520X445-F1
#
_cell.length_a   1.000
_cell.length_b   1.000
_cell.length_c   1.000
_cell.angle_alpha   90.00
_cell.angle_beta   90.00
_cell.angle_gamma   90.00
#
_symmetry.space_group_name_H-M   'P 1'
#
loop_
_entity.id
_entity.type
_entity.pdbx_description
1 polymer ?
#
loop_
_entity_poly.entity_id
_entity_poly.type
_entity_poly.pdbx_seq_one_letter_code
_entity_poly.pdbx_strand_id
1 'polypeptide(L)'
;MTEISAKAACSKAARTKLVESRAKLNSVRAAIRQATSTGRLRPSEQLNRALGAMEVNFAAAETQLRVLQKSGEDDWENARVELDGAWENLARSIALLVARLSDESHD
;
A
#
# COMPACT_ATOMS: atom_id res chain seq x y z
N MET A 1 16.89 24.65 7.75
CA MET A 1 15.66 23.82 7.80
C MET A 1 15.76 23.03 9.09
N THR A 2 14.83 23.18 10.03
CA THR A 2 14.86 22.47 11.32
C THR A 2 14.32 21.05 11.18
N GLU A 3 14.73 20.12 12.03
CA GLU A 3 14.29 18.71 12.01
C GLU A 3 12.76 18.57 12.12
N ILE A 4 12.13 19.44 12.91
CA ILE A 4 10.66 19.59 12.99
C ILE A 4 10.03 19.83 11.61
N SER A 5 10.63 20.71 10.82
CA SER A 5 10.13 21.04 9.47
C SER A 5 10.28 19.86 8.51
N ALA A 6 11.37 19.10 8.62
CA ALA A 6 11.63 17.92 7.81
C ALA A 6 10.65 16.78 8.14
N LYS A 7 10.42 16.50 9.43
CA LYS A 7 9.43 15.53 9.88
C LYS A 7 8.01 15.87 9.41
N ALA A 8 7.62 17.14 9.54
CA ALA A 8 6.30 17.60 9.11
C ALA A 8 6.10 17.43 7.59
N ALA A 9 7.10 17.81 6.80
CA ALA A 9 7.09 17.61 5.35
C ALA A 9 7.00 16.12 4.97
N CYS A 10 7.82 15.27 5.59
CA CYS A 10 7.81 13.82 5.40
C CYS A 10 6.43 13.21 5.74
N SER A 11 5.87 13.56 6.90
CA SER A 11 4.55 13.09 7.33
C SER A 11 3.43 13.50 6.36
N LYS A 12 3.48 14.73 5.83
CA LYS A 12 2.51 15.23 4.85
C LYS A 12 2.63 14.51 3.51
N ALA A 13 3.85 14.30 3.02
CA ALA A 13 4.10 13.56 1.79
C ALA A 13 3.62 12.10 1.90
N ALA A 14 3.98 11.43 2.99
CA ALA A 14 3.56 10.06 3.25
C ALA A 14 2.04 9.92 3.37
N ARG A 15 1.35 10.87 4.03
CA ARG A 15 -0.11 10.89 4.10
C ARG A 15 -0.75 11.01 2.72
N THR A 16 -0.22 11.90 1.89
CA THR A 16 -0.72 12.11 0.52
C THR A 16 -0.59 10.82 -0.29
N LYS A 17 0.59 10.19 -0.24
CA LYS A 17 0.86 8.91 -0.89
C LYS A 17 -0.07 7.78 -0.41
N LEU A 18 -0.41 7.72 0.88
CA LEU A 18 -1.37 6.73 1.42
C LEU A 18 -2.78 6.94 0.90
N VAL A 19 -3.26 8.19 0.85
CA VAL A 19 -4.59 8.51 0.32
C VAL A 19 -4.69 8.10 -1.15
N GLU A 20 -3.70 8.47 -1.96
CA GLU A 20 -3.66 8.09 -3.38
C GLU A 20 -3.59 6.58 -3.57
N SER A 21 -2.75 5.91 -2.77
CA SER A 21 -2.61 4.46 -2.81
C SER A 21 -3.94 3.79 -2.44
N ARG A 22 -4.64 4.23 -1.38
CA ARG A 22 -5.96 3.70 -0.98
C ARG A 22 -6.98 3.82 -2.10
N ALA A 23 -7.02 4.98 -2.76
CA ALA A 23 -7.93 5.19 -3.89
C ALA A 23 -7.66 4.19 -5.02
N LYS A 24 -6.38 4.00 -5.39
CA LYS A 24 -5.96 3.01 -6.39
C LYS A 24 -6.33 1.58 -5.97
N LEU A 25 -6.10 1.20 -4.72
CA LEU A 25 -6.46 -0.13 -4.21
C LEU A 25 -7.96 -0.40 -4.31
N ASN A 26 -8.78 0.59 -3.95
CA ASN A 26 -10.23 0.49 -4.07
C ASN A 26 -10.67 0.33 -5.53
N SER A 27 -10.06 1.06 -6.46
CA SER A 27 -10.33 0.94 -7.90
C SER A 27 -9.95 -0.45 -8.43
N VAL A 28 -8.77 -0.96 -8.08
CA VAL A 28 -8.33 -2.31 -8.48
C VAL A 28 -9.28 -3.37 -7.92
N ARG A 29 -9.67 -3.26 -6.65
CA ARG A 29 -10.63 -4.19 -6.04
C ARG A 29 -11.99 -4.16 -6.74
N ALA A 30 -12.48 -2.98 -7.11
CA ALA A 30 -13.72 -2.83 -7.86
C ALA A 30 -13.62 -3.47 -9.26
N ALA A 31 -12.52 -3.23 -9.97
CA ALA A 31 -12.26 -3.81 -11.27
C ALA A 31 -12.21 -5.35 -11.23
N ILE A 32 -11.52 -5.93 -10.24
CA ILE A 32 -11.48 -7.39 -10.04
C ILE A 32 -12.87 -7.94 -9.79
N ARG A 33 -13.62 -7.35 -8.85
CA ARG A 33 -15.00 -7.79 -8.56
C ARG A 33 -15.89 -7.75 -9.79
N GLN A 34 -15.79 -6.69 -10.59
CA GLN A 34 -16.55 -6.56 -11.83
C GLN A 34 -16.11 -7.58 -12.89
N ALA A 35 -14.81 -7.81 -13.05
CA ALA A 35 -14.29 -8.81 -13.98
C ALA A 35 -14.75 -10.22 -13.59
N THR A 36 -14.73 -10.53 -12.29
CA THR A 36 -15.25 -11.79 -11.75
C THR A 36 -16.76 -11.92 -11.95
N SER A 37 -17.54 -10.88 -11.65
CA SER A 37 -19.00 -10.94 -11.80
C SER A 37 -19.46 -11.05 -13.25
N THR A 38 -18.68 -10.53 -14.19
CA THR A 38 -18.95 -10.61 -15.63
C THR A 38 -18.34 -11.86 -16.29
N GLY A 39 -17.69 -12.73 -15.51
CA GLY A 39 -17.05 -13.94 -16.01
C GLY A 39 -15.78 -13.71 -16.82
N ARG A 40 -15.28 -12.47 -16.87
CA ARG A 40 -14.04 -12.09 -17.57
C ARG A 40 -12.77 -12.48 -16.80
N LEU A 41 -12.90 -12.79 -15.52
CA LEU A 41 -11.82 -13.23 -14.66
C LEU A 41 -12.34 -14.35 -13.77
N ARG A 42 -11.62 -15.47 -13.68
CA ARG A 42 -12.00 -16.55 -12.77
C ARG A 42 -11.59 -16.21 -11.34
N PRO A 43 -12.45 -16.44 -10.33
CA PRO A 43 -12.02 -16.30 -8.94
C PRO A 43 -10.86 -17.27 -8.66
N SER A 44 -9.73 -16.73 -8.21
CA SER A 44 -8.53 -17.48 -7.89
C SER A 44 -8.15 -17.27 -6.44
N GLU A 45 -7.83 -18.36 -5.76
CA GLU A 45 -7.32 -18.29 -4.39
C GLU A 45 -6.00 -17.51 -4.33
N GLN A 46 -5.17 -17.60 -5.38
CA GLN A 46 -3.91 -16.88 -5.46
C GLN A 46 -4.12 -15.37 -5.61
N LEU A 47 -5.08 -14.95 -6.45
CA LEU A 47 -5.46 -13.54 -6.59
C LEU A 47 -6.00 -12.97 -5.27
N ASN A 48 -6.88 -13.72 -4.59
CA ASN A 48 -7.41 -13.32 -3.29
C ASN A 48 -6.32 -13.21 -2.21
N ARG A 49 -5.36 -14.14 -2.19
CA ARG A 49 -4.19 -14.06 -1.30
C ARG A 49 -3.31 -12.85 -1.62
N ALA A 50 -3.07 -12.54 -2.90
CA ALA A 50 -2.30 -11.36 -3.31
C ALA A 50 -3.01 -10.05 -2.90
N LEU A 51 -4.33 -9.97 -3.09
CA LEU A 51 -5.15 -8.87 -2.60
C LEU A 51 -5.07 -8.71 -1.08
N GLY A 52 -5.21 -9.81 -0.33
CA GLY A 52 -5.08 -9.81 1.12
C GLY A 52 -3.71 -9.34 1.60
N ALA A 53 -2.63 -9.85 1.00
CA ALA A 53 -1.27 -9.42 1.32
C ALA A 53 -1.05 -7.92 1.06
N MET A 54 -1.63 -7.40 -0.03
CA MET A 54 -1.60 -5.97 -0.34
C MET A 54 -2.37 -5.13 0.69
N GLU A 55 -3.55 -5.57 1.13
CA GLU A 55 -4.33 -4.88 2.17
C GLU A 55 -3.58 -4.87 3.51
N VAL A 56 -2.93 -5.98 3.88
CA VAL A 56 -2.10 -6.07 5.09
C VAL A 56 -0.91 -5.12 5.03
N ASN A 57 -0.17 -5.10 3.93
CA ASN A 57 0.98 -4.19 3.76
C ASN A 57 0.55 -2.72 3.73
N PHE A 58 -0.63 -2.43 3.19
CA PHE A 58 -1.20 -1.08 3.24
C PHE A 58 -1.50 -0.65 4.68
N ALA A 59 -2.15 -1.52 5.47
CA ALA A 59 -2.44 -1.25 6.88
C ALA A 59 -1.14 -1.10 7.72
N ALA A 60 -0.08 -1.84 7.38
CA ALA A 60 1.24 -1.68 7.99
C ALA A 60 1.81 -0.28 7.69
N ALA A 61 1.76 0.18 6.44
CA ALA A 61 2.21 1.54 6.07
C ALA A 61 1.36 2.63 6.75
N GLU A 62 0.04 2.45 6.87
CA GLU A 62 -0.83 3.35 7.66
C GLU A 62 -0.41 3.41 9.13
N THR A 63 -0.07 2.26 9.71
CA THR A 63 0.39 2.15 11.10
C THR A 63 1.72 2.86 11.30
N GLN A 64 2.70 2.62 10.41
CA GLN A 64 4.01 3.27 10.50
C GLN A 64 3.94 4.78 10.30
N LEU A 65 3.03 5.28 9.45
CA LEU A 65 2.80 6.72 9.37
C LEU A 65 2.30 7.30 10.70
N ARG A 66 1.40 6.61 11.39
CA ARG A 66 0.92 7.06 12.71
C ARG A 66 2.04 7.04 13.75
N VAL A 67 2.94 6.06 13.70
CA VAL A 67 4.15 6.00 14.54
C VAL A 67 5.03 7.21 14.25
N LEU A 68 5.36 7.46 12.98
CA LEU A 68 6.14 8.64 12.55
C LEU A 68 5.51 9.95 13.02
N GLN A 69 4.19 10.10 12.91
CA GLN A 69 3.51 11.33 13.36
C GLN A 69 3.63 11.53 14.87
N LYS A 70 3.60 10.45 15.64
CA LYS A 70 3.67 10.47 17.12
C LYS A 70 5.10 10.46 17.69
N SER A 71 6.12 10.17 16.88
CA SER A 71 7.51 10.05 17.35
C SER A 71 8.05 11.38 17.90
N GLY A 72 9.04 11.34 18.76
CA GLY A 72 9.81 12.52 19.16
C GLY A 72 10.72 13.04 18.03
N GLU A 73 11.43 14.14 18.29
CA GLU A 73 12.49 14.66 17.41
C GLU A 73 13.70 13.71 17.34
N ASP A 74 13.97 12.96 18.39
CA ASP A 74 15.10 12.02 18.41
C ASP A 74 14.79 10.69 17.67
N ASP A 75 13.50 10.34 17.51
CA ASP A 75 13.08 9.01 17.02
C ASP A 75 12.47 9.01 15.61
N TRP A 76 12.18 10.19 15.04
CA TRP A 76 11.42 10.25 13.78
C TRP A 76 12.17 9.69 12.59
N GLU A 77 13.51 9.71 12.59
CA GLU A 77 14.31 9.14 11.51
C GLU A 77 14.20 7.61 11.47
N ASN A 78 14.22 6.96 12.64
CA ASN A 78 13.98 5.52 12.74
C ASN A 78 12.55 5.18 12.29
N ALA A 79 11.56 5.97 12.74
CA ALA A 79 10.17 5.79 12.29
C ALA A 79 10.01 6.03 10.77
N ARG A 80 10.83 6.90 10.16
CA ARG A 80 10.86 7.10 8.71
C ARG A 80 11.39 5.85 8.01
N VAL A 81 12.48 5.25 8.49
CA VAL A 81 13.05 4.02 7.92
C VAL A 81 12.04 2.87 7.97
N GLU A 82 11.34 2.70 9.09
CA GLU A 82 10.29 1.68 9.23
C GLU A 82 9.12 1.92 8.26
N LEU A 83 8.73 3.19 8.07
CA LEU A 83 7.73 3.57 7.08
C LEU A 83 8.19 3.28 5.64
N ASP A 84 9.45 3.55 5.32
CA ASP A 84 10.03 3.25 4.00
C ASP A 84 10.05 1.74 3.74
N GLY A 85 10.42 0.92 4.73
CA GLY A 85 10.33 -0.55 4.64
C GLY A 85 8.90 -1.04 4.43
N ALA A 86 7.92 -0.44 5.10
CA ALA A 86 6.51 -0.74 4.87
C ALA A 86 6.05 -0.37 3.44
N TRP A 87 6.57 0.73 2.89
CA TRP A 87 6.31 1.13 1.51
C TRP A 87 6.88 0.15 0.49
N GLU A 88 8.10 -0.35 0.71
CA GLU A 88 8.71 -1.34 -0.18
C GLU A 88 7.92 -2.66 -0.19
N ASN A 89 7.48 -3.10 0.99
CA ASN A 89 6.63 -4.29 1.10
C ASN A 89 5.29 -4.11 0.39
N LEU A 90 4.66 -2.94 0.48
CA LEU A 90 3.45 -2.61 -0.27
C LEU A 90 3.71 -2.55 -1.78
N ALA A 91 4.81 -1.96 -2.23
CA ALA A 91 5.17 -1.91 -3.64
C ALA A 91 5.35 -3.32 -4.20
N ARG A 92 6.01 -4.22 -3.46
CA ARG A 92 6.19 -5.62 -3.84
C ARG A 92 4.87 -6.38 -3.92
N SER A 93 3.95 -6.19 -2.98
CA SER A 93 2.63 -6.85 -3.03
C SER A 93 1.75 -6.34 -4.17
N ILE A 94 1.85 -5.05 -4.51
CA ILE A 94 1.19 -4.49 -5.71
C ILE A 94 1.76 -5.12 -6.98
N ALA A 95 3.08 -5.22 -7.11
CA ALA A 95 3.72 -5.83 -8.28
C ALA A 95 3.28 -7.31 -8.45
N LEU A 96 3.22 -8.06 -7.35
CA LEU A 96 2.70 -9.43 -7.35
C LEU A 96 1.23 -9.48 -7.78
N LEU A 97 0.38 -8.58 -7.27
CA LEU A 97 -1.03 -8.51 -7.68
C LEU A 97 -1.17 -8.24 -9.17
N VAL A 98 -0.41 -7.28 -9.71
CA VAL A 98 -0.44 -6.94 -11.15
C VAL A 98 0.03 -8.12 -12.02
N ALA A 99 1.08 -8.83 -11.60
CA ALA A 99 1.53 -10.03 -12.29
C ALA A 99 0.42 -11.10 -12.34
N ARG A 100 -0.25 -11.35 -11.20
CA ARG A 100 -1.36 -12.32 -11.13
C ARG A 100 -2.57 -11.93 -11.96
N LEU A 101 -2.93 -10.65 -11.97
CA LEU A 101 -4.00 -10.15 -12.84
C LEU A 101 -3.68 -10.35 -14.32
N SER A 102 -2.40 -10.20 -14.70
CA SER A 102 -1.95 -10.42 -16.06
C SER A 102 -2.05 -11.90 -16.42
N ASP A 103 -1.54 -12.80 -15.58
CA ASP A 103 -1.61 -14.25 -15.79
C ASP A 103 -3.06 -14.73 -15.98
N GLU A 104 -3.97 -14.32 -15.09
CA GLU A 104 -5.37 -14.77 -15.10
C GLU A 104 -6.24 -14.14 -16.19
N SER A 105 -5.72 -13.13 -16.91
CA SER A 105 -6.42 -12.48 -18.02
C SER A 105 -6.04 -13.02 -19.41
N HIS A 106 -5.01 -13.87 -19.49
CA HIS A 106 -4.51 -14.47 -20.74
C HIS A 106 -4.89 -15.95 -20.93
N ASP A 107 -5.65 -16.54 -19.98
CA ASP A 107 -6.24 -17.89 -20.05
C ASP A 107 -7.74 -17.84 -20.41
#